data_AF-A0A960D4M0-F1
#
_entry.id   AF-A0A960D4M0-F1
#
_cell.length_a   1.000
_cell.length_b   1.000
_cell.length_c   1.000
_cell.angle_alpha   90.00
_cell.angle_beta   90.00
_cell.angle_gamma   90.00
#
_symmetry.space_group_name_H-M   'P 1'
#
loop_
_entity.id
_entity.type
_entity.pdbx_description
1 polymer ?
#
loop_
_entity_poly.entity_id
_entity_poly.type
_entity_poly.pdbx_seq_one_letter_code
_entity_poly.pdbx_strand_id
1 'polypeptide(L)'
;FFDLGGDSISSMQVVARARAAGLIVRPRDVFVEQSVARLAQVAAFAGGAAGVVDEGLGAVVATPIVRWLYEVDGPVDQFNQTVVLQAPAGVGRDDVETVLQALLDRHGALRLQVDDDGSGDWALSVPEPGSVRARDCLAGVDVLTEAAVIVARSRLDPAAGVLLRAVWAEGTGQLALVIHHLAVDGVSWRILLEDINIAWAQHHSGQPIALPTGGTSFARWSTVLAKYAHTDAAVRQVESWRSVTAAPAALPPVEPCRDTYANAGQLSVSLDTGTTRRLLGEVPAAFHAGVQDILLIAFGLALKEFLGTDAPIGIDVEGHGRAEELVADEVDLSRTVG
;
A
#
# COMPACT_ATOMS: atom_id res chain seq x y z
N PHE A 1 8.09 -18.63 12.71
CA PHE A 1 7.40 -17.74 11.75
C PHE A 1 8.35 -17.41 10.61
N PHE A 2 9.49 -16.77 10.89
CA PHE A 2 10.55 -16.50 9.90
C PHE A 2 11.14 -17.77 9.27
N ASP A 3 11.31 -18.85 10.05
CA ASP A 3 11.75 -20.15 9.49
C ASP A 3 10.82 -20.74 8.42
N LEU A 4 9.57 -20.27 8.36
CA LEU A 4 8.58 -20.68 7.34
C LEU A 4 8.52 -19.68 6.16
N GLY A 5 9.45 -18.73 6.09
CA GLY A 5 9.48 -17.67 5.07
C GLY A 5 8.59 -16.47 5.37
N GLY A 6 8.15 -16.30 6.62
CA GLY A 6 7.45 -15.08 7.04
C GLY A 6 8.35 -13.85 6.97
N ASP A 7 7.77 -12.71 6.65
CA ASP A 7 8.36 -11.38 6.52
C ASP A 7 7.51 -10.32 7.26
N SER A 8 7.86 -9.04 7.12
CA SER A 8 7.09 -7.95 7.72
C SER A 8 5.66 -7.87 7.18
N ILE A 9 5.43 -8.18 5.91
CA ILE A 9 4.11 -8.09 5.27
C ILE A 9 3.18 -9.21 5.75
N SER A 10 3.65 -10.45 5.72
CA SER A 10 2.91 -11.61 6.23
C SER A 10 2.70 -11.53 7.75
N SER A 11 3.57 -10.82 8.49
CA SER A 11 3.34 -10.55 9.91
C SER A 11 2.10 -9.67 10.13
N MET A 12 1.90 -8.63 9.30
CA MET A 12 0.69 -7.81 9.32
C MET A 12 -0.53 -8.65 8.93
N GLN A 13 -0.41 -9.56 7.95
CA GLN A 13 -1.51 -10.45 7.57
C GLN A 13 -1.94 -11.37 8.71
N VAL A 14 -0.99 -11.92 9.48
CA VAL A 14 -1.29 -12.74 10.66
C VAL A 14 -2.07 -11.93 11.69
N VAL A 15 -1.62 -10.71 11.99
CA VAL A 15 -2.28 -9.79 12.91
C VAL A 15 -3.70 -9.45 12.44
N ALA A 16 -3.86 -9.10 11.16
CA ALA A 16 -5.15 -8.80 10.54
C ALA A 16 -6.15 -9.96 10.73
N ARG A 17 -5.71 -11.18 10.43
CA ARG A 17 -6.54 -12.39 10.53
C ARG A 17 -6.83 -12.79 11.97
N ALA A 18 -5.86 -12.66 12.87
CA ALA A 18 -6.07 -12.90 14.29
C ALA A 18 -7.16 -11.96 14.85
N ARG A 19 -7.10 -10.67 14.50
CA ARG A 19 -8.08 -9.68 14.93
C ARG A 19 -9.47 -9.91 14.35
N ALA A 20 -9.56 -10.28 13.08
CA ALA A 20 -10.83 -10.72 12.47
C ALA A 20 -11.45 -11.93 13.20
N ALA A 21 -10.61 -12.78 13.81
CA ALA A 21 -11.04 -13.88 14.67
C ALA A 21 -11.24 -13.50 16.15
N GLY A 22 -11.17 -12.21 16.49
CA GLY A 22 -11.37 -11.70 17.85
C GLY A 22 -10.12 -11.68 18.73
N LEU A 23 -8.92 -11.81 18.16
CA LEU A 23 -7.64 -11.81 18.88
C LEU A 23 -6.80 -10.57 18.55
N ILE A 24 -6.45 -9.79 19.56
CA ILE A 24 -5.54 -8.66 19.45
C ILE A 24 -4.10 -9.16 19.63
N VAL A 25 -3.31 -9.00 18.57
CA VAL A 25 -1.87 -9.28 18.52
C VAL A 25 -1.21 -8.11 17.79
N ARG A 26 -0.02 -7.65 18.18
CA ARG A 26 0.70 -6.58 17.48
C ARG A 26 1.71 -7.17 16.49
N PRO A 27 2.06 -6.48 15.38
CA PRO A 27 3.08 -6.97 14.46
C PRO A 27 4.40 -7.28 15.18
N ARG A 28 4.82 -6.42 16.12
CA ARG A 28 5.99 -6.65 16.96
C ARG A 28 5.92 -7.97 17.74
N ASP A 29 4.75 -8.39 18.20
CA ASP A 29 4.59 -9.63 18.94
C ASP A 29 4.88 -10.84 18.04
N VAL A 30 4.52 -10.78 16.75
CA VAL A 30 4.88 -11.80 15.75
C VAL A 30 6.40 -11.89 15.59
N PHE A 31 7.07 -10.72 15.54
CA PHE A 31 8.53 -10.63 15.44
C PHE A 31 9.26 -11.14 16.69
N VAL A 32 8.73 -10.88 17.88
CA VAL A 32 9.37 -11.21 19.17
C VAL A 32 9.07 -12.64 19.60
N GLU A 33 7.82 -13.09 19.44
CA GLU A 33 7.38 -14.39 19.94
C GLU A 33 7.64 -15.55 18.97
N GLN A 34 7.66 -15.25 17.66
CA GLN A 34 8.13 -16.09 16.55
C GLN A 34 7.49 -17.49 16.39
N SER A 35 6.60 -17.89 17.30
CA SER A 35 5.91 -19.18 17.32
C SER A 35 4.47 -18.99 17.81
N VAL A 36 3.55 -19.83 17.32
CA VAL A 36 2.12 -19.76 17.69
C VAL A 36 1.92 -19.88 19.20
N ALA A 37 2.64 -20.79 19.86
CA ALA A 37 2.51 -21.03 21.29
C ALA A 37 2.89 -19.81 22.13
N ARG A 38 3.96 -19.09 21.75
CA ARG A 38 4.40 -17.88 22.45
C ARG A 38 3.53 -16.68 22.10
N LEU A 39 3.11 -16.56 20.83
CA LEU A 39 2.20 -15.50 20.39
C LEU A 39 0.85 -15.59 21.14
N ALA A 40 0.36 -16.80 21.38
CA ALA A 40 -0.87 -17.03 22.15
C ALA A 40 -0.76 -16.56 23.62
N GLN A 41 0.44 -16.43 24.19
CA GLN A 41 0.63 -15.95 25.57
C GLN A 41 0.47 -14.43 25.69
N VAL A 42 0.73 -13.70 24.60
CA VAL A 42 0.64 -12.23 24.55
C VAL A 42 -0.62 -11.75 23.82
N ALA A 43 -1.31 -12.62 23.10
CA ALA A 43 -2.57 -12.33 22.46
C ALA A 43 -3.66 -11.98 23.48
N ALA A 44 -4.36 -10.86 23.27
CA ALA A 44 -5.53 -10.49 24.04
C ALA A 44 -6.80 -10.81 23.25
N PHE A 45 -7.94 -10.97 23.92
CA PHE A 45 -9.23 -10.99 23.22
C PHE A 45 -9.65 -9.56 22.92
N ALA A 46 -10.17 -9.33 21.71
CA ALA A 46 -10.82 -8.08 21.37
C ALA A 46 -12.05 -7.92 22.28
N GLY A 47 -11.92 -7.13 23.35
CA GLY A 47 -13.04 -6.74 24.17
C GLY A 47 -14.03 -5.99 23.28
N GLY A 48 -15.30 -6.40 23.30
CA GLY A 48 -16.38 -5.85 22.46
C GLY A 48 -16.78 -4.40 22.74
N ALA A 49 -15.82 -3.51 23.00
CA ALA A 49 -16.05 -2.09 22.93
C ALA A 49 -16.23 -1.75 21.44
N ALA A 50 -17.50 -1.59 21.04
CA ALA A 50 -17.87 -0.89 19.83
C ALA A 50 -17.37 0.55 19.96
N GLY A 51 -16.10 0.78 19.63
CA GLY A 51 -15.56 2.10 19.40
C GLY A 51 -16.35 2.75 18.27
N VAL A 52 -16.39 4.09 18.28
CA VAL A 52 -16.95 4.88 17.16
C VAL A 52 -16.36 4.31 15.86
N VAL A 53 -17.24 3.88 14.96
CA VAL A 53 -16.82 3.36 13.65
C VAL A 53 -16.11 4.49 12.93
N ASP A 54 -14.84 4.27 12.64
CA ASP A 54 -14.06 5.19 11.83
C ASP A 54 -14.43 4.97 10.36
N GLU A 55 -15.42 5.72 9.88
CA GLU A 55 -15.87 5.68 8.50
C GLU A 55 -14.86 6.32 7.53
N GLY A 56 -13.90 7.09 8.06
CA GLY A 56 -12.83 7.70 7.27
C GLY A 56 -13.25 8.78 6.29
N LEU A 57 -14.35 9.48 6.59
CA LEU A 57 -14.94 10.49 5.74
C LEU A 57 -14.42 11.89 6.08
N GLY A 58 -14.53 12.81 5.11
CA GLY A 58 -14.18 14.21 5.28
C GLY A 58 -12.70 14.51 5.06
N ALA A 59 -12.20 15.54 5.73
CA ALA A 59 -10.86 16.08 5.49
C ALA A 59 -9.75 15.06 5.82
N VAL A 60 -8.75 15.01 4.95
CA VAL A 60 -7.54 14.19 5.10
C VAL A 60 -6.33 15.13 5.13
N VAL A 61 -5.42 14.89 6.07
CA VAL A 61 -4.18 15.66 6.14
C VAL A 61 -3.21 15.11 5.09
N ALA A 62 -2.59 15.98 4.30
CA ALA A 62 -1.54 15.58 3.38
C ALA A 62 -0.40 14.86 4.13
N THR A 63 -0.24 13.57 3.87
CA THR A 63 0.83 12.75 4.45
C THR A 63 2.15 13.04 3.71
N PRO A 64 3.31 12.64 4.24
CA PRO A 64 4.60 12.91 3.59
C PRO A 64 4.68 12.44 2.13
N ILE A 65 4.09 11.28 1.80
CA ILE A 65 4.09 10.77 0.42
C ILE A 65 3.17 11.57 -0.51
N VAL A 66 2.06 12.09 0.01
CA VAL A 66 1.15 12.98 -0.74
C VAL A 66 1.85 14.31 -1.05
N ARG A 67 2.55 14.88 -0.06
CA ARG A 67 3.36 16.10 -0.25
C ARG A 67 4.52 15.90 -1.20
N TRP A 68 5.20 14.76 -1.09
CA TRP A 68 6.24 14.40 -2.06
C TRP A 68 5.67 14.38 -3.49
N LEU A 69 4.49 13.77 -3.70
CA LEU A 69 3.88 13.74 -5.03
C LEU A 69 3.46 15.14 -5.52
N TYR A 70 3.01 16.03 -4.62
CA TYR A 70 2.76 17.44 -4.93
C TYR A 70 4.02 18.19 -5.39
N GLU A 71 5.17 17.87 -4.80
CA GLU A 71 6.47 18.47 -5.12
C GLU A 71 7.11 17.89 -6.40
N VAL A 72 6.58 16.81 -6.97
CA VAL A 72 7.12 16.21 -8.21
C VAL A 72 6.83 17.11 -9.41
N ASP A 73 7.87 17.45 -10.16
CA ASP A 73 7.75 18.16 -11.43
C ASP A 73 7.06 17.30 -12.50
N GLY A 74 5.95 17.79 -13.07
CA GLY A 74 5.28 17.20 -14.22
C GLY A 74 3.86 16.70 -13.94
N PRO A 75 3.20 16.07 -14.94
CA PRO A 75 1.82 15.62 -14.78
C PRO A 75 1.76 14.38 -13.89
N VAL A 76 1.05 14.48 -12.76
CA VAL A 76 0.89 13.41 -11.78
C VAL A 76 -0.46 12.70 -11.86
N ASP A 77 -1.43 13.22 -12.62
CA ASP A 77 -2.80 12.69 -12.73
C ASP A 77 -2.88 11.21 -13.14
N GLN A 78 -1.84 10.70 -13.81
CA GLN A 78 -1.73 9.33 -14.28
C GLN A 78 -0.77 8.48 -13.45
N PHE A 79 -0.31 8.95 -12.29
CA PHE A 79 0.60 8.21 -11.42
C PHE A 79 -0.17 7.08 -10.73
N ASN A 80 0.00 5.85 -11.22
CA ASN A 80 -0.92 4.73 -10.92
C ASN A 80 -0.17 3.40 -10.73
N GLN A 81 -0.87 2.45 -10.12
CA GLN A 81 -0.55 1.04 -10.16
C GLN A 81 -1.64 0.28 -10.92
N THR A 82 -1.26 -0.77 -11.65
CA THR A 82 -2.19 -1.59 -12.42
C THR A 82 -2.03 -3.07 -12.09
N VAL A 83 -3.15 -3.76 -11.86
CA VAL A 83 -3.21 -5.22 -11.68
C VAL A 83 -4.25 -5.80 -12.65
N VAL A 84 -3.95 -6.97 -13.23
CA VAL A 84 -4.89 -7.74 -14.06
C VAL A 84 -5.30 -9.00 -13.32
N LEU A 85 -6.61 -9.22 -13.21
CA LEU A 85 -7.24 -10.35 -12.57
C LEU A 85 -7.90 -11.24 -13.61
N GLN A 86 -7.82 -12.55 -13.38
CA GLN A 86 -8.57 -13.54 -14.15
C GLN A 86 -9.83 -13.91 -13.38
N ALA A 87 -11.00 -13.60 -13.93
CA ALA A 87 -12.27 -13.96 -13.33
C ALA A 87 -12.61 -15.44 -13.57
N PRO A 88 -13.41 -16.07 -12.67
CA PRO A 88 -14.02 -17.35 -12.93
C PRO A 88 -14.90 -17.37 -14.19
N ALA A 89 -15.14 -18.57 -14.73
CA ALA A 89 -16.05 -18.73 -15.86
C ALA A 89 -17.48 -18.30 -15.49
N GLY A 90 -18.16 -17.62 -16.42
CA GLY A 90 -19.54 -17.19 -16.25
C GLY A 90 -19.72 -15.85 -15.53
N VAL A 91 -18.65 -15.16 -15.15
CA VAL A 91 -18.70 -13.78 -14.64
C VAL A 91 -19.12 -12.84 -15.76
N GLY A 92 -20.19 -12.08 -15.53
CA GLY A 92 -20.66 -11.03 -16.42
C GLY A 92 -20.19 -9.63 -16.01
N ARG A 93 -20.44 -8.65 -16.89
CA ARG A 93 -20.14 -7.24 -16.60
C ARG A 93 -20.86 -6.73 -15.34
N ASP A 94 -22.12 -7.11 -15.15
CA ASP A 94 -22.93 -6.66 -14.01
C ASP A 94 -22.39 -7.19 -12.67
N ASP A 95 -21.81 -8.39 -12.67
CA ASP A 95 -21.13 -8.95 -11.50
C ASP A 95 -19.88 -8.15 -11.13
N VAL A 96 -19.08 -7.81 -12.15
CA VAL A 96 -17.89 -6.97 -11.99
C VAL A 96 -18.27 -5.59 -11.45
N GLU A 97 -19.31 -4.97 -12.01
CA GLU A 97 -19.82 -3.68 -11.53
C GLU A 97 -20.25 -3.76 -10.05
N THR A 98 -20.96 -4.83 -9.66
CA THR A 98 -21.43 -5.02 -8.28
C THR A 98 -20.27 -5.16 -7.29
N VAL A 99 -19.27 -5.99 -7.62
CA VAL A 99 -18.08 -6.18 -6.77
C VAL A 99 -17.24 -4.90 -6.68
N LEU A 100 -17.08 -4.18 -7.79
CA LEU A 100 -16.36 -2.90 -7.81
C LEU A 100 -17.08 -1.83 -6.99
N GLN A 101 -18.41 -1.78 -7.02
CA GLN A 101 -19.16 -0.83 -6.21
C GLN A 101 -18.95 -1.11 -4.72
N ALA A 102 -18.96 -2.38 -4.30
CA ALA A 102 -18.70 -2.75 -2.92
C ALA A 102 -17.29 -2.34 -2.44
N LEU A 103 -16.26 -2.48 -3.28
CA LEU A 103 -14.92 -1.97 -2.99
C LEU A 103 -14.91 -0.45 -2.88
N LEU A 104 -15.49 0.22 -3.88
CA LEU A 104 -15.54 1.67 -3.93
C LEU A 104 -16.23 2.22 -2.70
N ASP A 105 -17.30 1.60 -2.21
CA ASP A 105 -18.04 2.03 -1.01
C ASP A 105 -17.29 1.72 0.29
N ARG A 106 -16.60 0.56 0.34
CA ARG A 106 -15.86 0.13 1.53
C ARG A 106 -14.59 0.95 1.79
N HIS A 107 -13.85 1.28 0.73
CA HIS A 107 -12.51 1.86 0.85
C HIS A 107 -12.53 3.34 0.46
N GLY A 108 -12.62 4.21 1.46
CA GLY A 108 -12.68 5.66 1.27
C GLY A 108 -11.53 6.25 0.43
N ALA A 109 -10.33 5.67 0.54
CA ALA A 109 -9.18 6.09 -0.26
C ALA A 109 -9.41 5.98 -1.77
N LEU A 110 -10.24 5.03 -2.24
CA LEU A 110 -10.58 4.90 -3.67
C LEU A 110 -11.49 6.03 -4.19
N ARG A 111 -12.05 6.85 -3.29
CA ARG A 111 -12.91 7.99 -3.57
C ARG A 111 -12.27 9.32 -3.16
N LEU A 112 -11.00 9.30 -2.75
CA LEU A 112 -10.28 10.49 -2.29
C LEU A 112 -10.26 11.55 -3.39
N GLN A 113 -10.67 12.76 -3.02
CA GLN A 113 -10.64 13.95 -3.87
C GLN A 113 -9.45 14.83 -3.47
N VAL A 114 -8.76 15.36 -4.46
CA VAL A 114 -7.59 16.21 -4.31
C VAL A 114 -7.87 17.56 -4.96
N ASP A 115 -7.86 18.63 -4.17
CA ASP A 115 -7.99 19.99 -4.67
C ASP A 115 -6.66 20.74 -4.49
N ASP A 116 -6.29 21.53 -5.49
CA ASP A 116 -5.18 22.47 -5.42
C ASP A 116 -5.77 23.87 -5.37
N ASP A 117 -6.00 24.35 -4.15
CA ASP A 117 -6.54 25.69 -3.89
C ASP A 117 -5.46 26.79 -4.01
N GLY A 118 -4.25 26.44 -4.46
CA GLY A 118 -3.11 27.35 -4.56
C GLY A 118 -2.50 27.73 -3.22
N SER A 119 -2.84 27.04 -2.12
CA SER A 119 -2.27 27.28 -0.78
C SER A 119 -0.84 26.75 -0.60
N GLY A 120 -0.30 26.06 -1.60
CA GLY A 120 1.03 25.44 -1.55
C GLY A 120 1.05 24.03 -0.95
N ASP A 121 -0.12 23.41 -0.78
CA ASP A 121 -0.31 21.99 -0.44
C ASP A 121 -1.63 21.53 -1.09
N TRP A 122 -1.87 20.22 -1.16
CA TRP A 122 -3.16 19.69 -1.62
C TRP A 122 -4.17 19.62 -0.47
N ALA A 123 -5.40 20.06 -0.75
CA ALA A 123 -6.54 19.83 0.12
C ALA A 123 -7.18 18.48 -0.24
N LEU A 124 -7.20 17.54 0.70
CA LEU A 124 -7.72 16.20 0.47
C LEU A 124 -9.01 15.95 1.25
N SER A 125 -9.97 15.25 0.63
CA SER A 125 -11.18 14.82 1.31
C SER A 125 -11.73 13.49 0.80
N VAL A 126 -12.36 12.72 1.69
CA VAL A 126 -13.04 11.46 1.36
C VAL A 126 -14.55 11.68 1.39
N PRO A 127 -15.25 11.60 0.25
CA PRO A 127 -16.70 11.70 0.21
C PRO A 127 -17.40 10.41 0.68
N GLU A 128 -18.71 10.55 0.92
CA GLU A 128 -19.62 9.45 1.29
C GLU A 128 -19.58 8.27 0.29
N PRO A 129 -19.87 7.04 0.73
CA PRO A 129 -20.15 5.92 -0.16
C PRO A 129 -21.20 6.28 -1.22
N GLY A 130 -21.07 5.72 -2.43
CA GLY A 130 -21.93 6.04 -3.58
C GLY A 130 -21.64 7.37 -4.30
N SER A 131 -20.70 8.19 -3.81
CA SER A 131 -20.21 9.38 -4.52
C SER A 131 -19.53 9.05 -5.86
N VAL A 132 -18.92 7.87 -5.96
CA VAL A 132 -18.34 7.31 -7.18
C VAL A 132 -19.10 6.05 -7.55
N ARG A 133 -19.59 5.98 -8.79
CA ARG A 133 -20.32 4.81 -9.30
C ARG A 133 -19.41 3.92 -10.13
N ALA A 134 -19.36 2.63 -9.80
CA ALA A 134 -18.54 1.64 -10.48
C ALA A 134 -18.76 1.63 -12.00
N ARG A 135 -20.01 1.79 -12.45
CA ARG A 135 -20.38 1.86 -13.86
C ARG A 135 -19.68 2.97 -14.66
N ASP A 136 -19.37 4.10 -14.01
CA ASP A 136 -18.73 5.25 -14.64
C ASP A 136 -17.20 5.03 -14.73
N CYS A 137 -16.68 4.15 -13.87
CA CYS A 137 -15.28 3.73 -13.83
C CYS A 137 -14.99 2.48 -14.69
N LEU A 138 -16.01 1.69 -15.05
CA LEU A 138 -15.90 0.41 -15.74
C LEU A 138 -16.09 0.53 -17.26
N ALA A 139 -15.02 0.27 -18.02
CA ALA A 139 -15.06 0.10 -19.46
C ALA A 139 -15.17 -1.38 -19.84
N GLY A 140 -15.93 -1.69 -20.89
CA GLY A 140 -16.01 -3.02 -21.49
C GLY A 140 -15.24 -3.08 -22.81
N VAL A 141 -14.53 -4.18 -23.03
CA VAL A 141 -13.80 -4.49 -24.28
C VAL A 141 -13.95 -5.98 -24.60
N ASP A 142 -13.70 -6.38 -25.85
CA ASP A 142 -13.71 -7.81 -26.21
C ASP A 142 -12.46 -8.52 -25.69
N VAL A 143 -11.29 -7.88 -25.82
CA VAL A 143 -9.98 -8.39 -25.39
C VAL A 143 -9.22 -7.28 -24.67
N LEU A 144 -8.53 -7.63 -23.59
CA LEU A 144 -7.69 -6.69 -22.87
C LEU A 144 -6.45 -6.35 -23.70
N THR A 145 -6.27 -5.07 -24.00
CA THR A 145 -5.11 -4.56 -24.75
C THR A 145 -4.41 -3.47 -23.97
N GLU A 146 -3.13 -3.28 -24.24
CA GLU A 146 -2.35 -2.17 -23.66
C GLU A 146 -3.01 -0.81 -23.94
N ALA A 147 -3.52 -0.60 -25.16
CA ALA A 147 -4.24 0.61 -25.53
C ALA A 147 -5.48 0.86 -24.65
N ALA A 148 -6.24 -0.19 -24.32
CA ALA A 148 -7.39 -0.06 -23.42
C ALA A 148 -6.97 0.33 -22.00
N VAL A 149 -5.86 -0.22 -21.49
CA VAL A 149 -5.28 0.15 -20.20
C VAL A 149 -4.77 1.60 -20.20
N ILE A 150 -4.11 2.03 -21.28
CA ILE A 150 -3.65 3.43 -21.45
C ILE A 150 -4.83 4.39 -21.42
N VAL A 151 -5.93 4.08 -22.11
CA VAL A 151 -7.16 4.90 -22.11
C VAL A 151 -7.82 4.90 -20.73
N ALA A 152 -7.81 3.79 -20.00
CA ALA A 152 -8.31 3.76 -18.63
C ALA A 152 -7.46 4.64 -17.72
N ARG A 153 -6.13 4.50 -17.77
CA ARG A 153 -5.18 5.33 -17.02
C ARG A 153 -5.34 6.83 -17.31
N SER A 154 -5.50 7.21 -18.57
CA SER A 154 -5.63 8.62 -18.97
C SER A 154 -6.94 9.26 -18.51
N ARG A 155 -7.84 8.49 -17.91
CA ARG A 155 -9.12 8.94 -17.36
C ARG A 155 -9.15 8.90 -15.83
N LEU A 156 -8.02 8.64 -15.17
CA LEU A 156 -7.87 8.98 -13.77
C LEU A 156 -7.99 10.51 -13.64
N ASP A 157 -8.65 10.95 -12.57
CA ASP A 157 -8.89 12.36 -12.28
C ASP A 157 -8.99 12.53 -10.76
N PRO A 158 -7.86 12.77 -10.07
CA PRO A 158 -7.84 12.97 -8.62
C PRO A 158 -8.70 14.13 -8.13
N ALA A 159 -8.85 15.20 -8.93
CA ALA A 159 -9.70 16.32 -8.58
C ALA A 159 -11.19 15.95 -8.59
N ALA A 160 -11.62 15.14 -9.54
CA ALA A 160 -12.97 14.60 -9.57
C ALA A 160 -13.21 13.42 -8.60
N GLY A 161 -12.16 12.92 -7.93
CA GLY A 161 -12.24 11.73 -7.07
C GLY A 161 -12.26 10.42 -7.82
N VAL A 162 -11.88 10.43 -9.11
CA VAL A 162 -11.82 9.25 -9.96
C VAL A 162 -10.43 8.63 -9.86
N LEU A 163 -10.18 7.95 -8.72
CA LEU A 163 -8.90 7.29 -8.45
C LEU A 163 -8.85 5.84 -8.92
N LEU A 164 -9.96 5.26 -9.39
CA LEU A 164 -10.02 3.90 -9.91
C LEU A 164 -10.67 3.89 -11.30
N ARG A 165 -10.02 3.22 -12.26
CA ARG A 165 -10.61 2.81 -13.54
C ARG A 165 -10.45 1.32 -13.74
N ALA A 166 -11.48 0.71 -14.31
CA ALA A 166 -11.54 -0.73 -14.55
C ALA A 166 -11.79 -1.01 -16.04
N VAL A 167 -11.14 -2.05 -16.57
CA VAL A 167 -11.39 -2.56 -17.92
C VAL A 167 -11.76 -4.02 -17.84
N TRP A 168 -12.98 -4.35 -18.23
CA TRP A 168 -13.49 -5.72 -18.30
C TRP A 168 -13.41 -6.23 -19.74
N ALA A 169 -12.61 -7.28 -19.95
CA ALA A 169 -12.50 -7.99 -21.21
C ALA A 169 -13.37 -9.25 -21.19
N GLU A 170 -14.58 -9.14 -21.74
CA GLU A 170 -15.59 -10.20 -21.64
C GLU A 170 -15.17 -11.48 -22.38
N GLY A 171 -14.49 -11.34 -23.53
CA GLY A 171 -14.03 -12.48 -24.32
C GLY A 171 -12.93 -13.30 -23.65
N THR A 172 -12.17 -12.72 -22.72
CA THR A 172 -11.08 -13.41 -22.01
C THR A 172 -11.33 -13.55 -20.51
N GLY A 173 -12.40 -12.95 -19.97
CA GLY A 173 -12.69 -12.94 -18.54
C GLY A 173 -11.65 -12.18 -17.71
N GLN A 174 -10.96 -11.21 -18.29
CA GLN A 174 -9.91 -10.45 -17.62
C GLN A 174 -10.42 -9.10 -17.12
N LEU A 175 -10.09 -8.75 -15.88
CA LEU A 175 -10.36 -7.46 -15.27
C LEU A 175 -9.05 -6.74 -15.00
N ALA A 176 -8.78 -5.63 -15.69
CA ALA A 176 -7.69 -4.73 -15.33
C ALA A 176 -8.20 -3.65 -14.38
N LEU A 177 -7.50 -3.45 -13.27
CA LEU A 177 -7.74 -2.39 -12.29
C LEU A 177 -6.56 -1.42 -12.35
N VAL A 178 -6.86 -0.16 -12.68
CA VAL A 178 -5.90 0.95 -12.73
C VAL A 178 -6.27 1.90 -11.60
N ILE A 179 -5.42 1.99 -10.58
CA ILE A 179 -5.68 2.80 -9.38
C ILE A 179 -4.57 3.83 -9.21
N HIS A 180 -4.95 5.08 -9.00
CA HIS A 180 -4.01 6.17 -8.72
C HIS A 180 -3.23 5.88 -7.44
N HIS A 181 -1.94 6.17 -7.43
CA HIS A 181 -1.03 5.82 -6.33
C HIS A 181 -1.34 6.54 -5.01
N LEU A 182 -2.15 7.60 -5.07
CA LEU A 182 -2.73 8.27 -3.88
C LEU A 182 -3.72 7.40 -3.11
N ALA A 183 -4.29 6.38 -3.75
CA ALA A 183 -5.31 5.51 -3.17
C ALA A 183 -4.82 4.07 -2.94
N VAL A 184 -3.60 3.74 -3.38
CA VAL A 184 -3.12 2.36 -3.35
C VAL A 184 -1.61 2.27 -3.22
N ASP A 185 -1.17 1.21 -2.56
CA ASP A 185 0.20 0.74 -2.52
C ASP A 185 0.24 -0.80 -2.52
N GLY A 186 1.44 -1.38 -2.37
CA GLY A 186 1.62 -2.83 -2.37
C GLY A 186 0.88 -3.56 -1.24
N VAL A 187 0.64 -2.94 -0.09
CA VAL A 187 -0.12 -3.55 1.02
C VAL A 187 -1.62 -3.46 0.74
N SER A 188 -2.07 -2.30 0.26
CA SER A 188 -3.45 -2.02 -0.15
C SER A 188 -3.95 -3.02 -1.17
N TRP A 189 -3.14 -3.38 -2.18
CA TRP A 189 -3.54 -4.41 -3.15
C TRP A 189 -3.91 -5.74 -2.50
N ARG A 190 -3.22 -6.17 -1.44
CA ARG A 190 -3.55 -7.43 -0.77
C ARG A 190 -4.93 -7.36 -0.09
N ILE A 191 -5.24 -6.22 0.51
CA ILE A 191 -6.54 -5.95 1.14
C ILE A 191 -7.64 -5.92 0.07
N LEU A 192 -7.42 -5.17 -1.02
CA LEU A 192 -8.37 -5.06 -2.13
C LEU A 192 -8.63 -6.41 -2.80
N LEU A 193 -7.59 -7.22 -3.05
CA LEU A 193 -7.74 -8.54 -3.66
C LEU A 193 -8.44 -9.53 -2.73
N GLU A 194 -8.20 -9.47 -1.43
CA GLU A 194 -8.96 -10.25 -0.45
C GLU A 194 -10.43 -9.85 -0.47
N ASP A 195 -10.73 -8.55 -0.45
CA ASP A 195 -12.10 -8.04 -0.48
C ASP A 195 -12.83 -8.34 -1.80
N ILE A 196 -12.15 -8.33 -2.95
CA ILE A 196 -12.72 -8.79 -4.22
C ILE A 196 -13.17 -10.24 -4.11
N ASN A 197 -12.35 -11.11 -3.53
CA ASN A 197 -12.70 -12.53 -3.36
C ASN A 197 -13.87 -12.72 -2.39
N ILE A 198 -13.91 -11.96 -1.30
CA ILE A 198 -15.02 -11.99 -0.32
C ILE A 198 -16.32 -11.51 -0.97
N ALA A 199 -16.29 -10.34 -1.62
CA ALA A 199 -17.44 -9.77 -2.31
C ALA A 199 -17.97 -10.69 -3.41
N TRP A 200 -17.05 -11.26 -4.22
CA TRP A 200 -17.42 -12.23 -5.24
C TRP A 200 -18.10 -13.47 -4.64
N ALA A 201 -17.52 -14.06 -3.60
CA ALA A 201 -18.09 -15.26 -2.97
C ALA A 201 -19.50 -15.00 -2.39
N GLN A 202 -19.70 -13.84 -1.76
CA GLN A 202 -21.00 -13.43 -1.22
C GLN A 202 -22.02 -13.19 -2.34
N HIS A 203 -21.68 -12.36 -3.32
CA HIS A 203 -22.52 -12.04 -4.47
C HIS A 203 -22.93 -13.28 -5.27
N HIS A 204 -21.97 -14.13 -5.62
CA HIS A 204 -22.22 -15.37 -6.36
C HIS A 204 -23.10 -16.37 -5.60
N SER A 205 -23.07 -16.31 -4.26
CA SER A 205 -23.93 -17.13 -3.40
C SER A 205 -25.31 -16.51 -3.14
N GLY A 206 -25.64 -15.38 -3.79
CA GLY A 206 -26.88 -14.64 -3.57
C GLY A 206 -26.97 -13.98 -2.19
N GLN A 207 -25.84 -13.80 -1.51
CA GLN A 207 -25.77 -13.11 -0.22
C GLN A 207 -25.48 -11.61 -0.43
N PRO A 208 -26.02 -10.74 0.42
CA PRO A 208 -25.60 -9.34 0.44
C PRO A 208 -24.10 -9.23 0.67
N ILE A 209 -23.43 -8.36 -0.09
CA ILE A 209 -22.01 -8.11 0.12
C ILE A 209 -21.83 -7.35 1.44
N ALA A 210 -21.04 -7.93 2.33
CA ALA A 210 -20.64 -7.35 3.60
C ALA A 210 -19.13 -7.56 3.76
N LEU A 211 -18.36 -6.55 3.37
CA LEU A 211 -16.90 -6.57 3.48
C LEU A 211 -16.45 -6.36 4.93
N PRO A 212 -15.34 -6.99 5.37
CA PRO A 212 -14.85 -6.88 6.74
C PRO A 212 -14.70 -5.43 7.18
N THR A 213 -15.44 -5.07 8.24
CA THR A 213 -15.37 -3.77 8.91
C THR A 213 -14.25 -3.74 9.94
N GLY A 214 -13.60 -2.59 10.13
CA GLY A 214 -12.57 -2.39 11.14
C GLY A 214 -11.30 -1.75 10.60
N GLY A 215 -10.45 -1.33 11.54
CA GLY A 215 -9.24 -0.58 11.28
C GLY A 215 -9.38 0.93 11.49
N THR A 216 -8.25 1.60 11.45
CA THR A 216 -8.07 3.05 11.41
C THR A 216 -8.12 3.48 9.96
N SER A 217 -9.02 4.39 9.60
CA SER A 217 -9.11 4.91 8.23
C SER A 217 -7.84 5.67 7.85
N PHE A 218 -7.60 5.83 6.54
CA PHE A 218 -6.50 6.67 6.06
C PHE A 218 -6.65 8.12 6.55
N ALA A 219 -7.89 8.65 6.58
CA ALA A 219 -8.19 9.98 7.11
C ALA A 219 -7.76 10.12 8.58
N ARG A 220 -8.13 9.17 9.44
CA ARG A 220 -7.71 9.17 10.84
C ARG A 220 -6.21 8.96 10.98
N TRP A 221 -5.62 8.04 10.22
CA TRP A 221 -4.18 7.78 10.23
C TRP A 221 -3.39 9.04 9.87
N SER A 222 -3.81 9.78 8.85
CA SER A 222 -3.16 11.04 8.45
C SER A 222 -3.13 12.06 9.60
N THR A 223 -4.22 12.16 10.36
CA THR A 223 -4.32 13.04 11.53
C THR A 223 -3.42 12.56 12.67
N VAL A 224 -3.37 11.24 12.91
CA VAL A 224 -2.48 10.63 13.91
C VAL A 224 -1.02 10.89 13.57
N LEU A 225 -0.63 10.69 12.31
CA LEU A 225 0.73 10.93 11.82
C LEU A 225 1.12 12.40 11.93
N ALA A 226 0.22 13.32 11.57
CA ALA A 226 0.44 14.76 11.71
C ALA A 226 0.66 15.17 13.17
N LYS A 227 -0.10 14.58 14.11
CA LYS A 227 0.13 14.79 15.55
C LYS A 227 1.46 14.21 16.01
N TYR A 228 1.81 13.00 15.55
CA TYR A 228 3.08 12.34 15.90
C TYR A 228 4.29 13.19 15.51
N ALA A 229 4.25 13.85 14.35
CA ALA A 229 5.33 14.70 13.85
C ALA A 229 5.72 15.84 14.81
N HIS A 230 4.82 16.27 15.70
CA HIS A 230 5.06 17.32 16.69
C HIS A 230 5.40 16.79 18.09
N THR A 231 5.57 15.48 18.26
CA THR A 231 5.96 14.89 19.55
C THR A 231 7.47 15.01 19.79
N ASP A 232 7.88 15.05 21.05
CA ASP A 232 9.31 15.03 21.40
C ASP A 232 10.03 13.79 20.85
N ALA A 233 9.32 12.66 20.69
CA ALA A 233 9.88 11.44 20.12
C ALA A 233 10.31 11.64 18.66
N ALA A 234 9.49 12.31 17.86
CA ALA A 234 9.82 12.66 16.48
C ALA A 234 10.91 13.74 16.41
N VAL A 235 10.78 14.81 17.20
CA VAL A 235 11.74 15.94 17.19
C VAL A 235 13.15 15.50 17.59
N ARG A 236 13.29 14.54 18.51
CA ARG A 236 14.60 13.98 18.90
C ARG A 236 15.34 13.27 17.76
N GLN A 237 14.65 12.87 16.70
CA GLN A 237 15.27 12.19 15.55
C GLN A 237 15.92 13.18 14.54
N VAL A 238 15.65 14.49 14.65
CA VAL A 238 16.07 15.48 13.65
C VAL A 238 17.59 15.49 13.44
N GLU A 239 18.38 15.42 14.52
CA GLU A 239 19.84 15.48 14.39
C GLU A 239 20.41 14.20 13.74
N SER A 240 19.83 13.04 14.06
CA SER A 240 20.16 11.78 13.39
C SER A 240 19.89 11.87 11.89
N TRP A 241 18.72 12.38 11.49
CA TRP A 241 18.36 12.54 10.08
C TRP A 241 19.20 13.59 9.36
N ARG A 242 19.60 14.68 10.02
CA ARG A 242 20.58 15.64 9.46
C ARG A 242 21.93 14.98 9.17
N SER A 243 22.39 14.11 10.06
CA SER A 243 23.62 13.34 9.83
C SER A 243 23.49 12.38 8.64
N VAL A 244 22.36 11.67 8.54
CA VAL A 244 22.08 10.75 7.41
C VAL A 244 22.00 11.50 6.08
N THR A 245 21.28 12.63 6.05
CA THR A 245 21.07 13.44 4.83
C THR A 245 22.28 14.28 4.43
N ALA A 246 23.29 14.39 5.30
CA ALA A 246 24.57 15.02 4.97
C ALA A 246 25.50 14.11 4.16
N ALA A 247 25.16 12.83 3.94
CA ALA A 247 25.92 11.94 3.08
C ALA A 247 26.01 12.53 1.66
N PRO A 248 27.21 12.63 1.06
CA PRO A 248 27.36 13.18 -0.27
C PRO A 248 26.68 12.30 -1.31
N ALA A 249 26.19 12.92 -2.39
CA ALA A 249 25.63 12.17 -3.52
C ALA A 249 26.68 11.21 -4.08
N ALA A 250 26.33 9.92 -4.11
CA ALA A 250 27.21 8.85 -4.56
C ALA A 250 27.30 8.76 -6.10
N LEU A 251 26.30 9.30 -6.79
CA LEU A 251 26.17 9.30 -8.25
C LEU A 251 26.00 10.73 -8.78
N PRO A 252 26.33 11.00 -10.06
CA PRO A 252 26.03 12.27 -10.69
C PRO A 252 24.53 12.62 -10.59
N PRO A 253 24.18 13.92 -10.57
CA PRO A 253 22.79 14.34 -10.57
C PRO A 253 22.09 13.86 -11.85
N VAL A 254 20.79 13.58 -11.72
CA VAL A 254 19.94 13.24 -12.87
C VAL A 254 19.86 14.40 -13.85
N GLU A 255 19.77 14.10 -15.14
CA GLU A 255 19.46 15.05 -16.21
C GLU A 255 17.94 15.06 -16.44
N PRO A 256 17.17 16.06 -15.97
CA PRO A 256 15.71 15.95 -15.88
C PRO A 256 14.99 15.68 -17.21
N CYS A 257 15.53 16.16 -18.33
CA CYS A 257 14.94 15.92 -19.65
C CYS A 257 15.28 14.53 -20.23
N ARG A 258 16.35 13.88 -19.76
CA ARG A 258 16.82 12.60 -20.29
C ARG A 258 16.45 11.46 -19.35
N ASP A 259 16.73 11.62 -18.07
CA ASP A 259 16.64 10.58 -17.05
C ASP A 259 15.21 10.52 -16.48
N THR A 260 14.24 10.32 -17.38
CA THR A 260 12.82 10.18 -17.06
C THR A 260 12.41 8.72 -16.95
N TYR A 261 11.29 8.44 -16.28
CA TYR A 261 10.72 7.09 -16.23
C TYR A 261 10.49 6.49 -17.64
N ALA A 262 10.12 7.31 -18.62
CA ALA A 262 9.88 6.86 -20.00
C ALA A 262 11.15 6.39 -20.73
N ASN A 263 12.31 6.94 -20.35
CA ASN A 263 13.60 6.63 -20.97
C ASN A 263 14.45 5.66 -20.15
N ALA A 264 14.04 5.38 -18.90
CA ALA A 264 14.77 4.49 -18.01
C ALA A 264 14.81 3.06 -18.60
N GLY A 265 16.00 2.48 -18.63
CA GLY A 265 16.18 1.06 -18.93
C GLY A 265 15.93 0.21 -17.69
N GLN A 266 15.52 -1.05 -17.89
CA GLN A 266 15.35 -2.01 -16.80
C GLN A 266 16.29 -3.20 -16.99
N LEU A 267 17.08 -3.50 -15.96
CA LEU A 267 17.83 -4.74 -15.85
C LEU A 267 17.22 -5.58 -14.72
N SER A 268 17.00 -6.86 -14.97
CA SER A 268 16.47 -7.79 -13.97
C SER A 268 17.36 -9.00 -13.86
N VAL A 269 17.61 -9.41 -12.61
CA VAL A 269 18.39 -10.60 -12.27
C VAL A 269 17.54 -11.45 -11.34
N SER A 270 17.61 -12.77 -11.53
CA SER A 270 16.93 -13.73 -10.66
C SER A 270 17.97 -14.55 -9.89
N LEU A 271 17.72 -14.74 -8.60
CA LEU A 271 18.51 -15.64 -7.77
C LEU A 271 18.01 -17.07 -7.95
N ASP A 272 18.92 -18.04 -7.89
CA ASP A 272 18.54 -19.44 -7.88
C ASP A 272 17.78 -19.80 -6.59
N THR A 273 17.05 -20.92 -6.62
CA THR A 273 16.24 -21.38 -5.49
C THR A 273 17.06 -21.60 -4.21
N GLY A 274 18.30 -22.08 -4.33
CA GLY A 274 19.17 -22.34 -3.18
C GLY A 274 19.61 -21.05 -2.50
N THR A 275 20.01 -20.05 -3.29
CA THR A 275 20.35 -18.71 -2.79
C THR A 275 19.13 -17.99 -2.22
N THR A 276 17.98 -18.05 -2.91
CA THR A 276 16.72 -17.46 -2.43
C THR A 276 16.28 -18.06 -1.09
N ARG A 277 16.38 -19.38 -0.91
CA ARG A 277 16.05 -20.04 0.37
C ARG A 277 16.92 -19.55 1.53
N ARG A 278 18.23 -19.41 1.30
CA ARG A 278 19.15 -18.90 2.33
C ARG A 278 18.83 -17.45 2.68
N LEU A 279 18.54 -16.63 1.66
CA LEU A 279 18.17 -15.23 1.82
C LEU A 279 16.86 -15.04 2.59
N LEU A 280 15.87 -15.91 2.38
CA LEU A 280 14.56 -15.82 3.04
C LEU A 280 14.49 -16.49 4.41
N GLY A 281 15.51 -17.26 4.81
CA GLY A 281 15.48 -18.05 6.06
C GLY A 281 16.78 -17.99 6.84
N GLU A 282 17.75 -18.82 6.46
CA GLU A 282 18.97 -19.07 7.24
C GLU A 282 19.78 -17.81 7.56
N VAL A 283 19.92 -16.89 6.58
CA VAL A 283 20.75 -15.69 6.75
C VAL A 283 20.09 -14.66 7.69
N PRO A 284 18.84 -14.19 7.45
CA PRO A 284 18.18 -13.29 8.39
C PRO A 284 18.12 -13.85 9.82
N ALA A 285 17.84 -15.15 9.98
CA ALA A 285 17.78 -15.82 11.27
C ALA A 285 19.13 -15.77 12.03
N ALA A 286 20.26 -15.96 11.33
CA ALA A 286 21.58 -15.93 11.95
C ALA A 286 21.95 -14.54 12.54
N PHE A 287 21.39 -13.47 11.98
CA PHE A 287 21.69 -12.08 12.38
C PHE A 287 20.56 -11.40 13.15
N HIS A 288 19.45 -12.09 13.43
CA HIS A 288 18.23 -11.50 14.00
C HIS A 288 17.74 -10.29 13.20
N ALA A 289 17.83 -10.40 11.87
CA ALA A 289 17.50 -9.35 10.92
C ALA A 289 16.31 -9.76 10.03
N GLY A 290 15.76 -8.82 9.29
CA GLY A 290 14.81 -9.09 8.20
C GLY A 290 15.52 -9.29 6.86
N VAL A 291 14.82 -9.86 5.87
CA VAL A 291 15.35 -9.99 4.50
C VAL A 291 15.78 -8.66 3.90
N GLN A 292 15.07 -7.57 4.22
CA GLN A 292 15.37 -6.22 3.72
C GLN A 292 16.71 -5.72 4.24
N ASP A 293 17.07 -6.01 5.48
CA ASP A 293 18.38 -5.63 6.04
C ASP A 293 19.51 -6.32 5.25
N ILE A 294 19.35 -7.62 4.96
CA ILE A 294 20.34 -8.38 4.19
C ILE A 294 20.48 -7.83 2.76
N LEU A 295 19.36 -7.49 2.12
CA LEU A 295 19.35 -6.90 0.78
C LEU A 295 19.98 -5.50 0.76
N LEU A 296 19.69 -4.66 1.75
CA LEU A 296 20.29 -3.33 1.89
C LEU A 296 21.79 -3.40 2.15
N ILE A 297 22.25 -4.34 2.98
CA ILE A 297 23.68 -4.59 3.20
C ILE A 297 24.34 -5.02 1.88
N ALA A 298 23.77 -5.99 1.17
CA ALA A 298 24.30 -6.45 -0.11
C ALA A 298 24.35 -5.33 -1.15
N PHE A 299 23.31 -4.50 -1.22
CA PHE A 299 23.24 -3.35 -2.11
C PHE A 299 24.29 -2.29 -1.75
N GLY A 300 24.45 -1.96 -0.47
CA GLY A 300 25.48 -1.03 0.00
C GLY A 300 26.90 -1.52 -0.30
N LEU A 301 27.17 -2.82 -0.13
CA LEU A 301 28.46 -3.42 -0.49
C LEU A 301 28.72 -3.34 -2.00
N ALA A 302 27.72 -3.67 -2.81
CA ALA A 302 27.82 -3.60 -4.27
C ALA A 302 28.07 -2.15 -4.75
N LEU A 303 27.40 -1.16 -4.15
CA LEU A 303 27.63 0.24 -4.49
C LEU A 303 29.05 0.71 -4.11
N LYS A 304 29.57 0.28 -2.95
CA LYS A 304 30.95 0.60 -2.56
C LYS A 304 31.97 0.01 -3.53
N GLU A 305 31.79 -1.25 -3.92
CA GLU A 305 32.64 -1.92 -4.91
C GLU A 305 32.56 -1.21 -6.27
N PHE A 306 31.35 -0.89 -6.73
CA PHE A 306 31.12 -0.22 -8.01
C PHE A 306 31.75 1.17 -8.08
N LEU A 307 31.62 1.96 -7.00
CA LEU A 307 32.14 3.33 -6.95
C LEU A 307 33.62 3.40 -6.55
N GLY A 308 34.20 2.30 -6.05
CA GLY A 308 35.57 2.26 -5.55
C GLY A 308 35.80 3.23 -4.38
N THR A 309 34.80 3.39 -3.50
CA THR A 309 34.83 4.37 -2.40
C THR A 309 34.43 3.76 -1.06
N ASP A 310 35.06 4.25 0.00
CA ASP A 310 34.68 3.97 1.39
C ASP A 310 33.80 5.06 2.00
N ALA A 311 33.43 6.09 1.22
CA ALA A 311 32.56 7.16 1.68
C ALA A 311 31.18 6.64 2.13
N PRO A 312 30.51 7.32 3.06
CA PRO A 312 29.12 7.03 3.39
C PRO A 312 28.22 7.09 2.16
N ILE A 313 27.31 6.14 2.03
CA ILE A 313 26.32 6.08 0.95
C ILE A 313 24.94 6.27 1.57
N GLY A 314 24.25 7.32 1.16
CA GLY A 314 22.83 7.51 1.47
C GLY A 314 21.98 6.61 0.58
N ILE A 315 21.02 5.89 1.17
CA ILE A 315 20.05 5.06 0.44
C ILE A 315 18.67 5.52 0.90
N ASP A 316 17.86 5.98 -0.04
CA ASP A 316 16.45 6.23 0.23
C ASP A 316 15.70 4.90 0.20
N VAL A 317 14.89 4.65 1.23
CA VAL A 317 14.20 3.37 1.44
C VAL A 317 12.71 3.64 1.55
N GLU A 318 11.98 3.22 0.53
CA GLU A 318 10.52 3.28 0.54
C GLU A 318 9.95 2.36 1.62
N GLY A 319 9.00 2.89 2.41
CA GLY A 319 8.22 2.14 3.38
C GLY A 319 6.73 2.29 3.13
N HIS A 320 5.94 1.32 3.57
CA HIS A 320 4.49 1.28 3.38
C HIS A 320 3.70 2.23 4.30
N GLY A 321 4.37 3.07 5.10
CA GLY A 321 3.75 4.09 5.97
C GLY A 321 2.85 3.60 7.12
N ARG A 322 2.70 2.29 7.33
CA ARG A 322 1.83 1.70 8.38
C ARG A 322 2.61 1.40 9.66
N ALA A 323 2.94 2.45 10.39
CA ALA A 323 3.78 2.36 11.58
C ALA A 323 2.91 2.46 12.86
N GLU A 324 2.16 1.39 13.15
CA GLU A 324 1.25 1.31 14.30
C GLU A 324 1.98 1.55 15.63
N GLU A 325 3.26 1.19 15.70
CA GLU A 325 4.12 1.32 16.87
C GLU A 325 4.47 2.77 17.24
N LEU A 326 4.22 3.74 16.35
CA LEU A 326 4.52 5.15 16.62
C LEU A 326 3.59 5.75 17.68
N VAL A 327 2.44 5.13 17.92
CA VAL A 327 1.44 5.64 18.86
C VAL A 327 1.00 4.57 19.85
N ALA A 328 0.72 4.99 21.08
CA ALA A 328 0.28 4.09 22.14
C ALA A 328 -1.23 3.75 22.07
N ASP A 329 -1.99 4.50 21.28
CA ASP A 329 -3.42 4.30 21.06
C ASP A 329 -3.69 3.03 20.23
N GLU A 330 -4.90 2.47 20.34
CA GLU A 330 -5.37 1.35 19.52
C GLU A 330 -5.58 1.79 18.06
N VAL A 331 -4.49 1.97 17.32
CA VAL A 331 -4.47 2.05 15.86
C VAL A 331 -4.37 0.65 15.28
N ASP A 332 -5.12 0.42 14.20
CA ASP A 332 -5.15 -0.85 13.46
C ASP A 332 -5.14 -0.53 11.97
N LEU A 333 -3.99 -0.65 11.33
CA LEU A 333 -3.80 -0.33 9.91
C LEU A 333 -3.91 -1.57 9.02
N SER A 334 -4.31 -2.70 9.58
CA SER A 334 -4.33 -3.99 8.89
C SER A 334 -5.30 -4.07 7.73
N ARG A 335 -6.34 -3.21 7.72
CA ARG A 335 -7.32 -3.07 6.64
C ARG A 335 -7.35 -1.68 6.00
N THR A 336 -6.36 -0.83 6.29
CA THR A 336 -6.29 0.52 5.72
C THR A 336 -5.77 0.46 4.30
N VAL A 337 -6.59 0.95 3.35
CA VAL A 337 -6.22 1.18 1.95
C VAL A 337 -5.82 2.65 1.79
N GLY A 338 -4.80 2.89 0.97
CA GLY A 338 -4.11 4.18 0.85
C GLY A 338 -2.77 4.22 1.58
#